data_AF-A0A2N2FPA3-F1
#
_entry.id   AF-A0A2N2FPA3-F1
#
_cell.length_a   1.000
_cell.length_b   1.000
_cell.length_c   1.000
_cell.angle_alpha   90.00
_cell.angle_beta   90.00
_cell.angle_gamma   90.00
#
_symmetry.space_group_name_H-M   'P 1'
#
loop_
_entity.id
_entity.type
_entity.pdbx_description
1 polymer ?
#
loop_
_entity_poly.entity_id
_entity_poly.type
_entity_poly.pdbx_seq_one_letter_code
_entity_poly.pdbx_strand_id
1 'polypeptide(L)'
;MSQCPENSASESEAIALCEAEIADFTTQRDDCLRRVRELMAAEDVAKGIFHAEEIFLNQRDKLRLEVEIQFRTNKINRIRKGFAESDGAPEAGGFVL
;
A
#
# COMPACT_ATOMS: atom_id res chain seq x y z
N MET A 1 -34.73 1.90 12.29
CA MET A 1 -33.35 1.51 11.93
C MET A 1 -32.51 1.56 13.21
N SER A 2 -32.56 0.52 14.03
CA SER A 2 -31.66 0.41 15.20
C SER A 2 -30.31 -0.08 14.69
N GLN A 3 -29.33 0.82 14.63
CA GLN A 3 -27.94 0.38 14.60
C GLN A 3 -27.58 -0.10 16.01
N CYS A 4 -27.34 -1.40 16.13
CA CYS A 4 -26.77 -1.98 17.34
C CYS A 4 -25.34 -1.44 17.53
N PRO A 5 -24.94 -1.09 18.77
CA PRO A 5 -23.64 -0.47 19.07
C PRO A 5 -22.42 -1.35 18.75
N GLU A 6 -22.61 -2.65 18.55
CA GLU A 6 -21.54 -3.61 18.23
C GLU A 6 -20.90 -3.35 16.85
N ASN A 7 -21.67 -2.88 15.86
CA ASN A 7 -21.16 -2.68 14.51
C ASN A 7 -20.17 -1.50 14.42
N SER A 8 -20.43 -0.41 15.14
CA SER A 8 -19.56 0.77 15.13
C SER A 8 -18.21 0.54 15.83
N ALA A 9 -18.17 -0.33 16.84
CA ALA A 9 -16.92 -0.67 17.53
C ALA A 9 -16.01 -1.52 16.62
N SER A 10 -16.58 -2.52 15.94
CA SER A 10 -15.85 -3.37 15.00
C SER A 10 -15.31 -2.58 13.79
N GLU A 11 -16.09 -1.63 13.26
CA GLU A 11 -15.65 -0.75 12.17
C GLU A 11 -14.47 0.15 12.59
N SER A 12 -14.50 0.68 13.83
CA SER A 12 -13.42 1.51 14.36
C SER A 12 -12.11 0.72 14.52
N GLU A 13 -12.18 -0.52 15.00
CA GLU A 13 -11.02 -1.40 15.11
C GLU A 13 -10.43 -1.76 13.74
N ALA A 14 -11.29 -2.05 12.75
CA ALA A 14 -10.86 -2.34 11.38
C ALA A 14 -10.17 -1.14 10.71
N ILE A 15 -10.67 0.08 10.95
CA ILE A 15 -10.03 1.32 10.47
C ILE A 15 -8.66 1.48 11.15
N ALA A 16 -8.58 1.33 12.47
CA ALA A 16 -7.33 1.49 13.21
C ALA A 16 -6.24 0.51 12.74
N LEU A 17 -6.63 -0.74 12.45
CA LEU A 17 -5.72 -1.73 11.86
C LEU A 17 -5.20 -1.27 10.48
N CYS A 18 -6.11 -0.81 9.60
CA CYS A 18 -5.72 -0.33 8.28
C CYS A 18 -4.80 0.90 8.36
N GLU A 19 -5.02 1.80 9.32
CA GLU A 19 -4.18 2.98 9.54
C GLU A 19 -2.78 2.60 10.04
N ALA A 20 -2.68 1.61 10.93
CA ALA A 20 -1.39 1.06 11.37
C ALA A 20 -0.63 0.42 10.20
N GLU A 21 -1.29 -0.41 9.40
CA GLU A 21 -0.69 -1.02 8.20
C GLU A 21 -0.22 0.04 7.19
N ILE A 22 -1.01 1.11 6.98
CA ILE A 22 -0.60 2.23 6.11
C ILE A 22 0.67 2.90 6.65
N ALA A 23 0.76 3.15 7.95
CA ALA A 23 1.93 3.77 8.56
C ALA A 23 3.19 2.91 8.37
N ASP A 24 3.07 1.60 8.54
CA ASP A 24 4.17 0.65 8.34
C ASP A 24 4.61 0.61 6.87
N PHE A 25 3.68 0.48 5.93
CA PHE A 25 4.02 0.49 4.50
C PHE A 25 4.59 1.83 4.03
N THR A 26 4.12 2.94 4.60
CA THR A 26 4.66 4.28 4.32
C THR A 26 6.11 4.37 4.74
N THR A 27 6.45 3.87 5.94
CA THR A 27 7.82 3.83 6.44
C THR A 27 8.71 2.98 5.53
N GLN A 28 8.27 1.77 5.18
CA GLN A 28 9.01 0.88 4.27
C GLN A 28 9.22 1.50 2.88
N ARG A 29 8.22 2.20 2.33
CA ARG A 29 8.32 2.89 1.04
C ARG A 29 9.37 3.99 1.10
N ASP A 30 9.40 4.75 2.19
CA ASP A 30 10.35 5.83 2.38
C ASP A 30 11.78 5.31 2.56
N ASP A 31 11.93 4.14 3.19
CA ASP A 31 13.21 3.42 3.25
C ASP A 31 13.68 2.95 1.87
N CYS A 32 12.80 2.39 1.02
CA CYS A 32 13.13 2.06 -0.37
C CYS A 32 13.62 3.31 -1.13
N LEU A 33 12.93 4.45 -0.98
CA LEU A 33 13.32 5.71 -1.61
C LEU A 33 14.68 6.22 -1.12
N ARG A 34 14.91 6.16 0.20
CA ARG A 34 16.20 6.51 0.80
C ARG A 34 17.31 5.61 0.23
N ARG A 35 17.06 4.30 0.15
CA ARG A 35 18.04 3.34 -0.37
C ARG A 35 18.37 3.57 -1.83
N VAL A 36 17.39 3.89 -2.67
CA VAL A 36 17.64 4.28 -4.08
C VAL A 36 18.57 5.49 -4.15
N ARG A 37 18.33 6.53 -3.34
CA ARG A 37 19.20 7.73 -3.33
C ARG A 37 20.62 7.40 -2.88
N GLU A 38 20.77 6.56 -1.87
CA GLU A 38 22.09 6.11 -1.40
C GLU A 38 22.84 5.32 -2.48
N LEU A 39 22.15 4.39 -3.15
CA LEU A 39 22.74 3.57 -4.21
C LEU A 39 23.17 4.44 -5.39
N MET A 40 22.32 5.36 -5.85
CA MET A 40 22.66 6.30 -6.93
C MET A 40 23.86 7.19 -6.56
N ALA A 41 23.96 7.62 -5.31
CA ALA A 41 25.10 8.42 -4.84
C ALA A 41 26.40 7.60 -4.71
N ALA A 42 26.28 6.28 -4.55
CA ALA A 42 27.41 5.36 -4.46
C ALA A 42 27.93 4.89 -5.83
N GLU A 43 27.18 5.10 -6.91
CA GLU A 43 27.64 4.76 -8.26
C GLU A 43 28.86 5.61 -8.66
N ASP A 44 29.88 4.96 -9.19
CA ASP A 44 31.08 5.60 -9.74
C ASP A 44 31.34 5.02 -11.13
N VAL A 45 30.84 5.73 -12.13
CA VAL A 45 30.93 5.35 -13.54
C VAL A 45 32.39 5.24 -13.99
N ALA A 46 33.28 6.07 -13.45
CA ALA A 46 34.70 6.06 -13.82
C ALA A 46 35.42 4.80 -13.30
N LYS A 47 34.93 4.22 -12.19
CA LYS A 47 35.42 2.96 -11.63
C LYS A 47 34.59 1.74 -12.03
N GLY A 48 33.54 1.93 -12.83
CA GLY A 48 32.62 0.88 -13.25
C GLY A 48 31.72 0.33 -12.13
N ILE A 49 31.47 1.13 -11.08
CA ILE A 49 30.60 0.75 -9.96
C ILE A 49 29.17 1.20 -10.29
N PHE A 50 28.26 0.23 -10.43
CA PHE A 50 26.85 0.44 -10.71
C PHE A 50 25.99 -0.38 -9.77
N HIS A 51 24.80 0.12 -9.44
CA HIS A 51 23.85 -0.51 -8.53
C HIS A 51 22.47 -0.66 -9.18
N ALA A 52 22.45 -0.86 -10.51
CA ALA A 52 21.22 -0.87 -11.31
C ALA A 52 20.21 -1.93 -10.85
N GLU A 53 20.66 -3.12 -10.48
CA GLU A 53 19.79 -4.19 -9.99
C GLU A 53 19.15 -3.82 -8.65
N GLU A 54 19.94 -3.36 -7.68
CA GLU A 54 19.43 -2.98 -6.36
C GLU A 54 18.50 -1.77 -6.45
N ILE A 55 18.81 -0.79 -7.31
CA ILE A 55 17.93 0.36 -7.58
C ILE A 55 16.59 -0.13 -8.15
N PHE A 56 16.63 -1.02 -9.15
CA PHE A 56 15.43 -1.57 -9.76
C PHE A 56 14.55 -2.32 -8.74
N LEU A 57 15.16 -3.18 -7.92
CA LEU A 57 14.43 -3.93 -6.88
C LEU A 57 13.76 -2.99 -5.87
N ASN A 58 14.47 -1.96 -5.38
CA ASN A 58 13.90 -0.99 -4.46
C ASN A 58 12.76 -0.17 -5.10
N GLN A 59 12.87 0.18 -6.40
CA GLN A 59 11.80 0.87 -7.12
C GLN A 59 10.56 -0.02 -7.31
N ARG A 60 10.75 -1.30 -7.62
CA ARG A 60 9.65 -2.27 -7.70
C ARG A 60 8.95 -2.43 -6.35
N ASP A 61 9.72 -2.55 -5.27
CA ASP A 61 9.16 -2.75 -3.93
C ASP A 61 8.43 -1.49 -3.44
N LYS A 62 8.94 -0.29 -3.76
CA LYS A 62 8.21 0.98 -3.57
C LYS A 62 6.83 0.92 -4.23
N LEU A 63 6.75 0.51 -5.50
CA LEU A 63 5.48 0.44 -6.24
C LEU A 63 4.51 -0.56 -5.60
N ARG A 64 5.02 -1.72 -5.18
CA ARG A 64 4.22 -2.71 -4.45
C ARG A 64 3.62 -2.10 -3.17
N LEU A 65 4.44 -1.41 -2.37
CA LEU A 65 4.00 -0.77 -1.12
C LEU A 65 2.97 0.33 -1.36
N GLU A 66 3.13 1.14 -2.41
CA GLU A 66 2.15 2.17 -2.80
C GLU A 66 0.78 1.57 -3.13
N VAL A 67 0.76 0.43 -3.81
CA VAL A 67 -0.47 -0.31 -4.10
C VAL A 67 -1.14 -0.78 -2.81
N GLU A 68 -0.38 -1.32 -1.84
CA GLU A 68 -0.98 -1.74 -0.57
C GLU A 68 -1.55 -0.59 0.25
N ILE A 69 -0.85 0.55 0.29
CA ILE A 69 -1.37 1.77 0.91
C ILE A 69 -2.71 2.17 0.26
N GLN A 70 -2.83 2.10 -1.07
CA GLN A 70 -4.07 2.39 -1.77
C GLN A 70 -5.18 1.39 -1.42
N PHE A 71 -4.89 0.10 -1.34
CA PHE A 71 -5.88 -0.91 -0.93
C PHE A 71 -6.43 -0.64 0.47
N ARG A 72 -5.57 -0.30 1.44
CA ARG A 72 -5.99 0.00 2.83
C ARG A 72 -6.78 1.30 2.91
N THR A 73 -6.34 2.32 2.17
CA THR A 73 -7.06 3.59 2.06
C THR A 73 -8.46 3.39 1.48
N ASN A 74 -8.57 2.58 0.43
CA ASN A 74 -9.85 2.22 -0.17
C ASN A 74 -10.74 1.42 0.80
N LYS A 75 -10.17 0.51 1.59
CA LYS A 75 -10.89 -0.23 2.63
C LYS A 75 -11.46 0.71 3.69
N ILE A 76 -10.66 1.62 4.23
CA ILE A 76 -11.12 2.66 5.17
C ILE A 76 -12.26 3.48 4.55
N ASN A 77 -12.11 3.90 3.30
CA ASN A 77 -13.13 4.68 2.59
C ASN A 77 -14.44 3.90 2.38
N ARG A 78 -14.39 2.58 2.19
CA ARG A 78 -15.57 1.71 2.08
C ARG A 78 -16.29 1.59 3.43
N ILE A 79 -15.54 1.32 4.50
CA ILE A 79 -16.08 1.24 5.87
C ILE A 79 -16.76 2.56 6.24
N ARG A 80 -16.09 3.70 6.02
CA ARG A 80 -16.66 5.04 6.31
C ARG A 80 -17.92 5.37 5.51
N LYS A 81 -18.10 4.77 4.33
CA LYS A 81 -19.30 4.93 3.49
C LYS A 81 -20.43 3.95 3.85
N GLY A 82 -20.21 3.05 4.82
CA GLY A 82 -21.19 2.05 5.22
C GLY A 82 -21.36 0.91 4.22
N PHE A 83 -20.39 0.72 3.31
CA PHE A 83 -20.32 -0.53 2.55
C PHE A 83 -19.77 -1.60 3.50
N ALA A 84 -20.67 -2.30 4.20
CA ALA A 84 -20.34 -3.57 4.83
C ALA A 84 -19.69 -4.46 3.76
N GLU A 85 -18.68 -5.26 4.14
CA GLU A 85 -18.02 -6.24 3.27
C GLU A 85 -19.08 -7.21 2.72
N SER A 86 -19.77 -6.82 1.65
CA SER A 86 -20.45 -7.75 0.78
C SER A 86 -19.32 -8.47 0.06
N ASP A 87 -19.20 -9.78 0.30
CA ASP A 87 -18.44 -10.71 -0.52
C ASP A 87 -18.86 -10.55 -1.99
N GLY A 88 -18.24 -9.57 -2.64
CA GLY A 88 -18.47 -9.19 -4.01
C GLY A 88 -17.15 -9.40 -4.72
N ALA A 89 -16.83 -10.66 -4.98
CA ALA A 89 -15.93 -10.99 -6.07
C ALA A 89 -16.35 -10.12 -7.27
N PRO A 90 -15.42 -9.47 -7.98
CA PRO A 90 -15.79 -8.77 -9.19
C PRO A 90 -16.35 -9.81 -10.16
N GLU A 91 -17.68 -9.79 -10.35
CA GLU A 91 -18.32 -10.37 -11.53
C GLU A 91 -17.46 -9.96 -12.72
N ALA A 92 -16.98 -10.98 -13.45
CA ALA A 92 -16.00 -10.86 -14.53
C ALA A 92 -16.52 -9.93 -15.63
N GLY A 93 -16.36 -8.63 -15.43
CA GLY A 93 -16.80 -7.57 -16.33
C GLY A 93 -15.70 -7.26 -17.34
N GLY A 94 -15.60 -8.10 -18.36
CA GLY A 94 -15.13 -7.74 -19.71
C GLY A 94 -13.76 -7.07 -19.83
N PHE A 95 -12.70 -7.88 -19.89
CA PHE A 95 -11.53 -7.49 -20.67
C PHE A 95 -11.86 -7.71 -22.15
N VAL A 96 -12.16 -6.62 -22.87
CA VAL A 96 -12.25 -6.65 -24.34
C VAL A 96 -10.83 -6.46 -24.87
N LEU A 97 -10.31 -7.51 -25.54
CA LEU A 97 -9.11 -7.45 -26.38
C LEU A 97 -9.40 -6.68 -27.68
#